data_AF-A0A660U4Z5-F1
#
_entry.id   AF-A0A660U4Z5-F1
#
_cell.length_a   1.000
_cell.length_b   1.000
_cell.length_c   1.000
_cell.angle_alpha   90.00
_cell.angle_beta   90.00
_cell.angle_gamma   90.00
#
_symmetry.space_group_name_H-M   'P 1'
#
loop_
_entity.id
_entity.type
_entity.pdbx_description
1 polymer ?
#
loop_
_entity_poly.entity_id
_entity_poly.type
_entity_poly.pdbx_seq_one_letter_code
_entity_poly.pdbx_strand_id
1 'polypeptide(L)'
;MGKLKKDYAKGWIDLATIDGKLVGVFVKTAVKGTIWYSPPNLKSEGISIPKTWDEMMSVSEKLASQGKTPWSVGLESGSASGWPGTDWIEDIVLRTAGPEKYVDWYKGKLAWTSPEIKKAWEMWGRIVADEKMIYGGRQYVLSTNFGQAAQPLFTSPPRAYFHHQATFMQGFIAKQFPNLVPGEDYNFFAFPVIDKKYAKAVEGAGDVCIMFNDTPQAEAFIKYFAGAKAQTFWVKGGSGLSANRSVSLSDYPDELSRNAAKILTGAEIVVFDASDMMPSAMNQAFWSAVMDYVQNPQKLDSILEKLDKIRKDIY
;
A
#
# COMPACT_ATOMS: atom_id res chain seq x y z
N MET A 1 12.41 13.28 -24.65
CA MET A 1 12.54 13.72 -23.24
C MET A 1 11.69 14.95 -22.88
N GLY A 2 11.62 16.01 -23.71
CA GLY A 2 10.88 17.24 -23.36
C GLY A 2 9.39 17.06 -23.00
N LYS A 3 8.65 16.23 -23.75
CA LYS A 3 7.24 15.92 -23.46
C LYS A 3 7.06 15.16 -22.14
N LEU A 4 7.91 14.15 -21.87
CA LEU A 4 7.84 13.37 -20.63
C LEU A 4 8.06 14.25 -19.39
N LYS A 5 9.02 15.18 -19.43
CA LYS A 5 9.28 16.14 -18.34
C LYS A 5 8.10 17.10 -18.08
N LYS A 6 7.28 17.39 -19.10
CA LYS A 6 6.05 18.18 -18.96
C LYS A 6 4.93 17.34 -18.33
N ASP A 7 4.80 16.10 -18.77
CA ASP A 7 3.68 15.23 -18.43
C ASP A 7 3.86 14.51 -17.08
N TYR A 8 5.09 14.30 -16.60
CA TYR A 8 5.39 13.53 -15.39
C TYR A 8 6.07 14.39 -14.32
N ALA A 9 5.79 14.12 -13.05
CA ALA A 9 6.55 14.71 -11.95
C ALA A 9 8.01 14.24 -12.00
N LYS A 10 8.95 15.10 -11.56
CA LYS A 10 10.38 14.79 -11.58
C LYS A 10 10.69 13.50 -10.81
N GLY A 11 10.03 13.28 -9.67
CA GLY A 11 10.21 12.06 -8.86
C GLY A 11 9.95 10.77 -9.64
N TRP A 12 8.89 10.71 -10.46
CA TRP A 12 8.60 9.54 -11.30
C TRP A 12 9.66 9.31 -12.39
N ILE A 13 10.21 10.39 -12.95
CA ILE A 13 11.29 10.31 -13.93
C ILE A 13 12.58 9.84 -13.28
N ASP A 14 12.90 10.37 -12.09
CA ASP A 14 14.09 10.00 -11.33
C ASP A 14 14.05 8.53 -10.92
N LEU A 15 12.89 8.03 -10.44
CA LEU A 15 12.70 6.61 -10.11
C LEU A 15 12.91 5.68 -11.31
N ALA A 16 12.57 6.13 -12.51
CA ALA A 16 12.77 5.37 -13.75
C ALA A 16 14.12 5.63 -14.43
N THR A 17 15.05 6.33 -13.76
CA THR A 17 16.38 6.69 -14.29
C THR A 17 17.48 5.98 -13.51
N ILE A 18 18.31 5.21 -14.21
CA ILE A 18 19.49 4.52 -13.65
C ILE A 18 20.72 5.06 -14.37
N ASP A 19 21.75 5.46 -13.62
CA ASP A 19 23.01 6.02 -14.15
C ASP A 19 22.81 7.14 -15.18
N GLY A 20 21.83 8.01 -14.92
CA GLY A 20 21.48 9.13 -15.78
C GLY A 20 20.72 8.76 -17.06
N LYS A 21 20.37 7.48 -17.25
CA LYS A 21 19.58 6.98 -18.38
C LYS A 21 18.17 6.61 -17.94
N LEU A 22 17.17 7.13 -18.64
CA LEU A 22 15.78 6.71 -18.45
C LEU A 22 15.64 5.27 -18.97
N VAL A 23 15.32 4.33 -18.08
CA VAL A 23 15.21 2.90 -18.39
C VAL A 23 13.75 2.41 -18.45
N GLY A 24 12.80 3.23 -18.03
CA GLY A 24 11.39 2.89 -18.09
C GLY A 24 10.46 4.09 -17.97
N VAL A 25 9.16 3.83 -17.98
CA VAL A 25 8.12 4.83 -17.74
C VAL A 25 7.03 4.22 -16.86
N PHE A 26 6.61 4.95 -15.82
CA PHE A 26 5.47 4.57 -15.00
C PHE A 26 4.17 4.73 -15.79
N VAL A 27 3.38 3.66 -15.89
CA VAL A 27 2.15 3.64 -16.70
C VAL A 27 0.89 3.48 -15.87
N LYS A 28 1.04 3.03 -14.63
CA LYS A 28 0.00 2.92 -13.62
C LYS A 28 0.62 3.23 -12.27
N THR A 29 -0.13 3.86 -11.38
CA THR A 29 0.30 4.17 -10.01
C THR A 29 -0.81 3.84 -9.02
N ALA A 30 -0.44 3.74 -7.75
CA ALA A 30 -1.37 3.59 -6.64
C ALA A 30 -0.86 4.38 -5.43
N VAL A 31 -1.78 4.82 -4.59
CA VAL A 31 -1.46 5.25 -3.23
C VAL A 31 -1.55 4.04 -2.33
N LYS A 32 -0.49 3.79 -1.56
CA LYS A 32 -0.45 2.73 -0.54
C LYS A 32 -0.90 3.26 0.82
N GLY A 33 -1.20 2.35 1.73
CA GLY A 33 -1.60 2.68 3.09
C GLY A 33 -3.01 3.17 3.32
N THR A 34 -3.91 2.98 2.35
CA THR A 34 -5.30 3.36 2.56
C THR A 34 -6.03 2.32 3.43
N ILE A 35 -6.94 2.78 4.28
CA ILE A 35 -7.80 1.92 5.08
C ILE A 35 -9.20 1.90 4.48
N TRP A 36 -9.58 0.75 3.94
CA TRP A 36 -10.87 0.44 3.35
C TRP A 36 -11.89 0.08 4.42
N TYR A 37 -13.13 0.52 4.21
CA TYR A 37 -14.26 0.28 5.10
C TYR A 37 -15.58 0.35 4.34
N SER A 38 -16.66 -0.11 4.97
CA SER A 38 -18.03 0.10 4.50
C SER A 38 -18.70 1.23 5.28
N PRO A 39 -19.03 2.39 4.66
CA PRO A 39 -19.67 3.50 5.36
C PRO A 39 -20.97 3.15 6.08
N PRO A 40 -21.90 2.36 5.52
CA PRO A 40 -23.10 1.91 6.23
C PRO A 40 -22.77 1.11 7.50
N ASN A 41 -21.76 0.25 7.43
CA ASN A 41 -21.37 -0.58 8.57
C ASN A 41 -20.68 0.22 9.67
N LEU A 42 -19.85 1.23 9.36
CA LEU A 42 -19.34 2.13 10.39
C LEU A 42 -20.45 3.01 10.99
N LYS A 43 -21.39 3.47 10.17
CA LYS A 43 -22.52 4.29 10.62
C LYS A 43 -23.43 3.52 11.59
N SER A 44 -23.71 2.24 11.34
CA SER A 44 -24.52 1.41 12.24
C SER A 44 -23.86 1.18 13.60
N GLU A 45 -22.53 1.22 13.66
CA GLU A 45 -21.74 1.17 14.91
C GLU A 45 -21.56 2.54 15.59
N GLY A 46 -21.99 3.63 14.95
CA GLY A 46 -21.71 4.99 15.41
C GLY A 46 -20.21 5.34 15.39
N ILE A 47 -19.44 4.73 14.49
CA ILE A 47 -18.00 4.96 14.34
C ILE A 47 -17.76 6.10 13.35
N SER A 48 -17.03 7.11 13.80
CA SER A 48 -16.45 8.15 12.93
C SER A 48 -15.10 7.70 12.38
N ILE A 49 -14.69 8.24 11.23
CA ILE A 49 -13.40 7.91 10.63
C ILE A 49 -12.25 8.38 11.54
N PRO A 50 -11.38 7.47 12.01
CA PRO A 50 -10.27 7.82 12.88
C PRO A 50 -9.20 8.60 12.09
N LYS A 51 -8.73 9.70 12.67
CA LYS A 51 -7.73 10.59 12.05
C LYS A 51 -6.32 10.31 12.54
N THR A 52 -6.19 9.75 13.74
CA THR A 52 -4.91 9.40 14.37
C THR A 52 -4.80 7.90 14.61
N TRP A 53 -3.57 7.41 14.73
CA TRP A 53 -3.33 6.00 15.05
C TRP A 53 -3.94 5.61 16.40
N ASP A 54 -3.89 6.51 17.38
CA ASP A 54 -4.49 6.26 18.70
C ASP A 54 -6.02 6.18 18.62
N GLU A 55 -6.67 7.03 17.83
CA GLU A 55 -8.12 6.92 17.56
C GLU A 55 -8.46 5.61 16.85
N MET A 56 -7.66 5.21 15.86
CA MET A 56 -7.84 3.96 15.13
C MET A 56 -7.74 2.74 16.07
N MET A 57 -6.72 2.71 16.92
CA MET A 57 -6.55 1.64 17.90
C MET A 57 -7.67 1.64 18.93
N SER A 58 -8.10 2.82 19.42
CA SER A 58 -9.21 2.92 20.36
C SER A 58 -10.52 2.38 19.78
N VAL A 59 -10.83 2.70 18.52
CA VAL A 59 -12.00 2.15 17.81
C VAL A 59 -11.86 0.64 17.63
N SER A 60 -10.68 0.16 17.27
CA SER A 60 -10.41 -1.28 17.10
C SER A 60 -10.57 -2.04 18.41
N GLU A 61 -9.99 -1.54 19.50
CA GLU A 61 -10.09 -2.11 20.85
C GLU A 61 -11.55 -2.12 21.34
N LYS A 62 -12.31 -1.05 21.07
CA LYS A 62 -13.75 -0.98 21.38
C LYS A 62 -14.54 -2.08 20.65
N LEU A 63 -14.34 -2.24 19.34
CA LEU A 63 -14.98 -3.30 18.56
C LEU A 63 -14.63 -4.69 19.11
N ALA A 64 -13.34 -4.95 19.36
CA ALA A 64 -12.86 -6.21 19.94
C ALA A 64 -13.49 -6.50 21.30
N SER A 65 -13.62 -5.50 22.17
CA SER A 65 -14.27 -5.64 23.49
C SER A 65 -15.76 -6.00 23.42
N GLN A 66 -16.41 -5.68 22.30
CA GLN A 66 -17.81 -5.99 22.02
C GLN A 66 -17.99 -7.35 21.31
N GLY A 67 -16.92 -8.13 21.17
CA GLY A 67 -16.93 -9.41 20.45
C GLY A 67 -17.00 -9.26 18.93
N LYS A 68 -16.73 -8.06 18.41
CA LYS A 68 -16.66 -7.76 16.98
C LYS A 68 -15.22 -7.73 16.52
N THR A 69 -14.96 -8.12 15.29
CA THR A 69 -13.59 -8.16 14.78
C THR A 69 -13.26 -6.89 14.01
N PRO A 70 -12.23 -6.11 14.40
CA PRO A 70 -11.91 -4.85 13.72
C PRO A 70 -11.35 -5.05 12.31
N TRP A 71 -10.35 -5.91 12.13
CA TRP A 71 -9.55 -5.97 10.91
C TRP A 71 -9.76 -7.26 10.13
N SER A 72 -9.84 -7.13 8.81
CA SER A 72 -9.62 -8.23 7.88
C SER A 72 -8.30 -8.03 7.15
N VAL A 73 -7.42 -9.04 7.21
CA VAL A 73 -6.08 -9.01 6.63
C VAL A 73 -5.89 -10.29 5.82
N GLY A 74 -5.26 -10.20 4.66
CA GLY A 74 -4.86 -11.35 3.85
C GLY A 74 -3.50 -11.09 3.24
N LEU A 75 -2.60 -12.06 3.37
CA LEU A 75 -1.19 -11.95 2.98
C LEU A 75 -0.81 -12.86 1.82
N GLU A 76 -1.69 -13.78 1.42
CA GLU A 76 -1.40 -14.71 0.34
C GLU A 76 -1.38 -13.98 -1.01
N SER A 77 -0.34 -14.25 -1.80
CA SER A 77 -0.13 -13.70 -3.14
C SER A 77 0.85 -14.55 -3.96
N GLY A 78 0.70 -15.88 -3.91
CA GLY A 78 1.62 -16.82 -4.56
C GLY A 78 3.05 -16.68 -4.04
N SER A 79 4.03 -16.56 -4.96
CA SER A 79 5.44 -16.36 -4.61
C SER A 79 5.75 -15.02 -3.93
N ALA A 80 4.81 -14.08 -3.96
CA ALA A 80 4.94 -12.78 -3.31
C ALA A 80 4.21 -12.74 -1.95
N SER A 81 3.71 -13.87 -1.44
CA SER A 81 2.98 -13.90 -0.16
C SER A 81 3.78 -13.21 0.95
N GLY A 82 3.14 -12.28 1.64
CA GLY A 82 3.76 -11.41 2.64
C GLY A 82 3.91 -9.95 2.22
N TRP A 83 3.93 -9.63 0.92
CA TRP A 83 4.01 -8.22 0.48
C TRP A 83 2.90 -7.32 1.07
N PRO A 84 1.63 -7.74 1.26
CA PRO A 84 0.64 -6.84 1.85
C PRO A 84 0.95 -6.44 3.29
N GLY A 85 1.76 -7.23 4.00
CA GLY A 85 2.23 -6.89 5.33
C GLY A 85 3.49 -6.03 5.33
N THR A 86 4.26 -5.97 4.23
CA THR A 86 5.36 -5.00 4.12
C THR A 86 4.81 -3.59 4.04
N ASP A 87 3.74 -3.36 3.27
CA ASP A 87 3.05 -2.07 3.20
C ASP A 87 2.67 -1.53 4.60
N TRP A 88 2.19 -2.39 5.51
CA TRP A 88 1.90 -1.98 6.89
C TRP A 88 3.13 -1.46 7.62
N ILE A 89 4.24 -2.20 7.54
CA ILE A 89 5.49 -1.82 8.20
C ILE A 89 6.03 -0.52 7.59
N GLU A 90 6.01 -0.42 6.27
CA GLU A 90 6.49 0.72 5.51
C GLU A 90 5.72 2.00 5.85
N ASP A 91 4.39 1.95 5.85
CA ASP A 91 3.54 3.07 6.24
C ASP A 91 3.85 3.57 7.66
N ILE A 92 4.08 2.64 8.59
CA ILE A 92 4.39 2.95 9.98
C ILE A 92 5.80 3.53 10.10
N VAL A 93 6.81 2.96 9.43
CA VAL A 93 8.18 3.50 9.41
C VAL A 93 8.19 4.90 8.84
N LEU A 94 7.51 5.13 7.70
CA LEU A 94 7.42 6.44 7.07
C LEU A 94 6.82 7.48 8.03
N ARG A 95 5.79 7.11 8.79
CA ARG A 95 5.04 8.01 9.69
C ARG A 95 5.55 8.07 11.12
N THR A 96 6.58 7.30 11.46
CA THR A 96 7.25 7.34 12.78
C THR A 96 8.70 7.79 12.69
N ALA A 97 9.45 7.32 11.69
CA ALA A 97 10.86 7.61 11.50
C ALA A 97 11.12 8.67 10.41
N GLY A 98 10.18 8.82 9.48
CA GLY A 98 10.26 9.83 8.41
C GLY A 98 10.96 9.36 7.14
N PRO A 99 10.92 10.18 6.07
CA PRO A 99 11.37 9.78 4.74
C PRO A 99 12.88 9.53 4.65
N GLU A 100 13.71 10.25 5.42
CA GLU A 100 15.17 10.04 5.39
C GLU A 100 15.55 8.64 5.90
N LYS A 101 14.99 8.25 7.06
CA LYS A 101 15.21 6.91 7.64
C LYS A 101 14.60 5.81 6.79
N TYR A 102 13.43 6.06 6.20
CA TYR A 102 12.81 5.15 5.23
C TYR A 102 13.73 4.89 4.03
N VAL A 103 14.37 5.95 3.50
CA VAL A 103 15.35 5.85 2.40
C VAL A 103 16.61 5.12 2.84
N ASP A 104 17.16 5.45 4.00
CA ASP A 104 18.35 4.78 4.52
C ASP A 104 18.09 3.28 4.76
N TRP A 105 16.86 2.91 5.12
CA TRP A 105 16.47 1.52 5.33
C TRP A 105 16.46 0.71 4.03
N TYR A 106 15.73 1.13 2.99
CA TYR A 106 15.74 0.36 1.73
C TYR A 106 17.08 0.44 0.99
N LYS A 107 17.95 1.42 1.30
CA LYS A 107 19.34 1.50 0.83
C LYS A 107 20.33 0.69 1.68
N GLY A 108 19.84 -0.08 2.66
CA GLY A 108 20.66 -0.96 3.48
C GLY A 108 21.54 -0.25 4.51
N LYS A 109 21.38 1.06 4.73
CA LYS A 109 22.15 1.84 5.73
C LYS A 109 21.56 1.77 7.12
N LEU A 110 20.23 1.63 7.24
CA LEU A 110 19.56 1.41 8.52
C LEU A 110 19.37 -0.09 8.77
N ALA A 111 19.77 -0.55 9.95
CA ALA A 111 19.65 -1.94 10.35
C ALA A 111 18.19 -2.37 10.55
N TRP A 112 17.87 -3.61 10.22
CA TRP A 112 16.54 -4.19 10.51
C TRP A 112 16.27 -4.34 12.00
N THR A 113 17.33 -4.46 12.80
CA THR A 113 17.29 -4.49 14.27
C THR A 113 17.24 -3.10 14.91
N SER A 114 17.19 -2.02 14.11
CA SER A 114 17.10 -0.67 14.65
C SER A 114 15.78 -0.45 15.42
N PRO A 115 15.79 0.44 16.43
CA PRO A 115 14.57 0.77 17.19
C PRO A 115 13.42 1.27 16.31
N GLU A 116 13.73 2.03 15.26
CA GLU A 116 12.74 2.56 14.32
C GLU A 116 11.98 1.44 13.59
N ILE A 117 12.70 0.43 13.07
CA ILE A 117 12.09 -0.70 12.37
C ILE A 117 11.35 -1.59 13.37
N LYS A 118 12.00 -1.97 14.49
CA LYS A 118 11.36 -2.81 15.51
C LYS A 118 10.03 -2.21 16.01
N LYS A 119 10.00 -0.91 16.27
CA LYS A 119 8.78 -0.19 16.68
C LYS A 119 7.65 -0.35 15.66
N ALA A 120 7.94 -0.31 14.36
CA ALA A 120 6.92 -0.48 13.33
C ALA A 120 6.28 -1.86 13.36
N TRP A 121 7.09 -2.91 13.54
CA TRP A 121 6.61 -4.29 13.68
C TRP A 121 5.79 -4.48 14.97
N GLU A 122 6.21 -3.89 16.08
CA GLU A 122 5.46 -3.92 17.34
C GLU A 122 4.10 -3.21 17.21
N MET A 123 4.07 -2.05 16.53
CA MET A 123 2.83 -1.32 16.26
C MET A 123 1.87 -2.13 15.39
N TRP A 124 2.36 -2.74 14.30
CA TRP A 124 1.55 -3.65 13.50
C TRP A 124 1.13 -4.89 14.29
N GLY A 125 2.00 -5.39 15.17
CA GLY A 125 1.75 -6.49 16.09
C GLY A 125 0.53 -6.27 17.00
N ARG A 126 0.25 -5.03 17.41
CA ARG A 126 -0.99 -4.69 18.17
C ARG A 126 -2.28 -5.06 17.42
N ILE A 127 -2.20 -5.26 16.10
CA ILE A 127 -3.30 -5.74 15.27
C ILE A 127 -3.11 -7.24 14.99
N VAL A 128 -2.06 -7.63 14.27
CA VAL A 128 -1.96 -8.99 13.71
C VAL A 128 -1.54 -10.08 14.71
N ALA A 129 -1.05 -9.70 15.89
CA ALA A 129 -0.70 -10.65 16.94
C ALA A 129 -1.85 -10.92 17.94
N ASP A 130 -2.96 -10.18 17.86
CA ASP A 130 -4.15 -10.38 18.71
C ASP A 130 -5.29 -11.01 17.90
N GLU A 131 -5.65 -12.25 18.23
CA GLU A 131 -6.72 -13.00 17.56
C GLU A 131 -8.09 -12.30 17.64
N LYS A 132 -8.31 -11.39 18.60
CA LYS A 132 -9.55 -10.58 18.67
C LYS A 132 -9.57 -9.43 17.68
N MET A 133 -8.39 -8.98 17.24
CA MET A 133 -8.24 -7.87 16.31
C MET A 133 -8.41 -8.30 14.85
N ILE A 134 -8.17 -9.58 14.53
CA ILE A 134 -8.14 -10.09 13.15
C ILE A 134 -9.21 -11.13 12.86
N TYR A 135 -9.88 -10.97 11.73
CA TYR A 135 -10.95 -11.87 11.31
C TYR A 135 -10.39 -13.24 10.93
N GLY A 136 -11.02 -14.30 11.44
CA GLY A 136 -10.63 -15.69 11.16
C GLY A 136 -9.28 -16.11 11.75
N GLY A 137 -8.66 -15.24 12.55
CA GLY A 137 -7.37 -15.49 13.18
C GLY A 137 -6.20 -15.62 12.22
N ARG A 138 -5.05 -16.00 12.75
CA ARG A 138 -3.77 -16.00 12.01
C ARG A 138 -3.80 -16.90 10.77
N GLN A 139 -4.49 -18.04 10.86
CA GLN A 139 -4.63 -18.95 9.71
C GLN A 139 -5.37 -18.28 8.56
N TYR A 140 -6.43 -17.51 8.83
CA TYR A 140 -7.12 -16.74 7.80
C TYR A 140 -6.18 -15.70 7.17
N VAL A 141 -5.43 -14.96 8.00
CA VAL A 141 -4.49 -13.94 7.53
C VAL A 141 -3.44 -14.51 6.58
N LEU A 142 -2.86 -15.67 6.93
CA LEU A 142 -1.79 -16.31 6.15
C LEU A 142 -2.26 -16.99 4.86
N SER A 143 -3.51 -17.46 4.81
CA SER A 143 -4.03 -18.28 3.70
C SER A 143 -4.98 -17.55 2.76
N THR A 144 -5.45 -16.36 3.14
CA THR A 144 -6.39 -15.58 2.33
C THR A 144 -5.64 -14.71 1.34
N ASN A 145 -6.00 -14.84 0.05
CA ASN A 145 -5.48 -13.98 -1.00
C ASN A 145 -5.78 -12.51 -0.67
N PHE A 146 -4.78 -11.63 -0.78
CA PHE A 146 -4.94 -10.21 -0.45
C PHE A 146 -6.14 -9.57 -1.17
N GLY A 147 -6.39 -9.97 -2.44
CA GLY A 147 -7.49 -9.45 -3.23
C GLY A 147 -8.86 -9.86 -2.69
N GLN A 148 -8.97 -10.93 -1.91
CA GLN A 148 -10.23 -11.41 -1.32
C GLN A 148 -10.45 -10.92 0.11
N ALA A 149 -9.41 -10.38 0.75
CA ALA A 149 -9.42 -10.05 2.18
C ALA A 149 -10.40 -8.92 2.55
N ALA A 150 -10.91 -8.14 1.59
CA ALA A 150 -11.94 -7.14 1.85
C ALA A 150 -13.36 -7.74 2.03
N GLN A 151 -13.60 -8.99 1.61
CA GLN A 151 -14.93 -9.62 1.65
C GLN A 151 -15.65 -9.55 3.01
N PRO A 152 -14.98 -9.77 4.16
CA PRO A 152 -15.65 -9.71 5.47
C PRO A 152 -16.27 -8.35 5.81
N LEU A 153 -15.84 -7.27 5.17
CA LEU A 153 -16.41 -5.92 5.34
C LEU A 153 -17.83 -5.80 4.78
N PHE A 154 -18.20 -6.67 3.84
CA PHE A 154 -19.43 -6.56 3.05
C PHE A 154 -20.43 -7.69 3.32
N THR A 155 -20.23 -8.49 4.36
CA THR A 155 -21.24 -9.47 4.81
C THR A 155 -22.34 -8.81 5.63
N SER A 156 -23.48 -9.49 5.78
CA SER A 156 -24.59 -9.05 6.65
C SER A 156 -24.92 -10.14 7.68
N PRO A 157 -24.60 -9.94 8.98
CA PRO A 157 -23.86 -8.80 9.54
C PRO A 157 -22.38 -8.74 9.07
N PRO A 158 -21.70 -7.58 9.18
CA PRO A 158 -20.28 -7.48 8.85
C PRO A 158 -19.45 -8.37 9.77
N ARG A 159 -18.43 -9.01 9.21
CA ARG A 159 -17.49 -9.88 9.94
C ARG A 159 -16.16 -9.20 10.23
N ALA A 160 -15.87 -8.09 9.57
CA ALA A 160 -14.82 -7.15 9.94
C ALA A 160 -15.20 -5.72 9.52
N TYR A 161 -14.46 -4.70 9.99
CA TYR A 161 -14.79 -3.29 9.74
C TYR A 161 -13.75 -2.55 8.92
N PHE A 162 -12.48 -2.95 9.00
CA PHE A 162 -11.37 -2.28 8.34
C PHE A 162 -10.49 -3.26 7.56
N HIS A 163 -9.92 -2.79 6.45
CA HIS A 163 -8.94 -3.51 5.65
C HIS A 163 -7.88 -2.54 5.13
N HIS A 164 -6.60 -2.78 5.39
CA HIS A 164 -5.50 -1.98 4.85
C HIS A 164 -5.07 -2.55 3.51
N GLN A 165 -5.01 -1.67 2.50
CA GLN A 165 -4.51 -1.99 1.16
C GLN A 165 -4.32 -0.71 0.34
N ALA A 166 -3.60 -0.77 -0.78
CA ALA A 166 -3.48 0.31 -1.74
C ALA A 166 -4.80 0.62 -2.49
N THR A 167 -4.81 1.74 -3.23
CA THR A 167 -5.99 2.21 -3.98
C THR A 167 -6.48 1.24 -5.07
N PHE A 168 -5.63 0.33 -5.57
CA PHE A 168 -6.05 -0.66 -6.56
C PHE A 168 -7.05 -1.69 -6.01
N MET A 169 -7.21 -1.77 -4.68
CA MET A 169 -8.17 -2.68 -4.04
C MET A 169 -9.59 -2.46 -4.54
N GLN A 170 -9.93 -1.23 -4.97
CA GLN A 170 -11.19 -0.91 -5.64
C GLN A 170 -11.51 -1.88 -6.78
N GLY A 171 -10.53 -2.21 -7.64
CA GLY A 171 -10.73 -3.11 -8.76
C GLY A 171 -11.08 -4.53 -8.33
N PHE A 172 -10.45 -5.00 -7.25
CA PHE A 172 -10.73 -6.31 -6.68
C PHE A 172 -12.10 -6.36 -5.99
N ILE A 173 -12.50 -5.29 -5.27
CA ILE A 173 -13.83 -5.16 -4.67
C ILE A 173 -14.89 -5.13 -5.76
N ALA A 174 -14.74 -4.28 -6.78
CA ALA A 174 -15.71 -4.18 -7.88
C ALA A 174 -15.86 -5.49 -8.65
N LYS A 175 -14.76 -6.25 -8.83
CA LYS A 175 -14.82 -7.57 -9.47
C LYS A 175 -15.58 -8.61 -8.63
N GLN A 176 -15.42 -8.60 -7.31
CA GLN A 176 -16.08 -9.56 -6.40
C GLN A 176 -17.52 -9.16 -6.10
N PHE A 177 -17.79 -7.87 -6.02
CA PHE A 177 -19.08 -7.31 -5.63
C PHE A 177 -19.51 -6.24 -6.64
N PRO A 178 -19.91 -6.63 -7.86
CA PRO A 178 -20.20 -5.69 -8.96
C PRO A 178 -21.38 -4.76 -8.69
N ASN A 179 -22.19 -5.05 -7.68
CA ASN A 179 -23.36 -4.25 -7.31
C ASN A 179 -23.04 -3.19 -6.23
N LEU A 180 -21.84 -3.20 -5.63
CA LEU A 180 -21.48 -2.18 -4.64
C LEU A 180 -21.02 -0.90 -5.32
N VAL A 181 -21.50 0.23 -4.80
CA VAL A 181 -21.24 1.57 -5.32
C VAL A 181 -20.05 2.19 -4.58
N PRO A 182 -18.95 2.54 -5.28
CA PRO A 182 -17.82 3.24 -4.66
C PRO A 182 -18.22 4.59 -4.07
N GLY A 183 -17.77 4.87 -2.84
CA GLY A 183 -18.12 6.06 -2.06
C GLY A 183 -19.37 5.88 -1.18
N GLU A 184 -20.29 4.99 -1.56
CA GLU A 184 -21.52 4.71 -0.82
C GLU A 184 -21.42 3.41 -0.01
N ASP A 185 -21.14 2.29 -0.68
CA ASP A 185 -21.08 0.97 -0.05
C ASP A 185 -19.68 0.63 0.49
N TYR A 186 -18.65 1.16 -0.16
CA TYR A 186 -17.26 1.06 0.26
C TYR A 186 -16.50 2.35 -0.02
N ASN A 187 -15.56 2.67 0.85
CA ASN A 187 -14.73 3.86 0.76
C ASN A 187 -13.37 3.56 1.42
N PHE A 188 -12.42 4.49 1.31
CA PHE A 188 -11.17 4.42 2.04
C PHE A 188 -10.84 5.78 2.66
N PHE A 189 -9.99 5.77 3.67
CA PHE A 189 -9.31 6.96 4.18
C PHE A 189 -7.79 6.74 4.21
N ALA A 190 -7.03 7.82 4.29
CA ALA A 190 -5.57 7.75 4.37
C ALA A 190 -5.13 7.07 5.67
N PHE A 191 -3.91 6.51 5.68
CA PHE A 191 -3.32 5.95 6.88
C PHE A 191 -3.37 6.97 8.04
N PRO A 192 -3.84 6.60 9.24
CA PRO A 192 -3.99 7.53 10.35
C PRO A 192 -2.68 8.22 10.73
N VAL A 193 -2.75 9.48 11.15
CA VAL A 193 -1.57 10.24 11.59
C VAL A 193 -0.98 9.58 12.83
N ILE A 194 0.32 9.26 12.78
CA ILE A 194 1.11 8.83 13.95
C ILE A 194 1.90 10.03 14.47
N ASP A 195 2.85 10.53 13.67
CA ASP A 195 3.56 11.78 13.94
C ASP A 195 3.03 12.91 13.03
N LYS A 196 2.65 14.04 13.63
CA LYS A 196 2.18 15.22 12.90
C LYS A 196 3.21 15.76 11.91
N LYS A 197 4.50 15.57 12.16
CA LYS A 197 5.59 15.97 11.24
C LYS A 197 5.49 15.26 9.89
N TYR A 198 4.96 14.03 9.88
CA TYR A 198 4.86 13.18 8.69
C TYR A 198 3.41 12.94 8.25
N ALA A 199 2.46 13.73 8.75
CA ALA A 199 1.03 13.57 8.48
C ALA A 199 0.64 13.65 6.99
N LYS A 200 1.47 14.30 6.17
CA LYS A 200 1.28 14.44 4.72
C LYS A 200 2.17 13.50 3.89
N ALA A 201 2.86 12.56 4.53
CA ALA A 201 3.65 11.58 3.83
C ALA A 201 2.73 10.55 3.15
N VAL A 202 3.00 10.30 1.88
CA VAL A 202 2.28 9.33 1.06
C VAL A 202 3.29 8.31 0.52
N GLU A 203 2.97 7.05 0.73
CA GLU A 203 3.64 5.95 0.07
C GLU A 203 2.94 5.68 -1.27
N GLY A 204 3.72 5.62 -2.33
CA GLY A 204 3.24 5.36 -3.68
C GLY A 204 3.84 4.08 -4.23
N ALA A 205 3.09 3.45 -5.13
CA ALA A 205 3.58 2.35 -5.95
C ALA A 205 3.24 2.60 -7.42
N GLY A 206 3.85 1.83 -8.31
CA GLY A 206 3.53 1.95 -9.73
C GLY A 206 4.16 0.90 -10.62
N ASP A 207 3.51 0.68 -11.75
CA ASP A 207 3.92 -0.28 -12.77
C ASP A 207 4.82 0.44 -13.78
N VAL A 208 6.01 -0.10 -14.01
CA VAL A 208 6.97 0.44 -14.97
C VAL A 208 6.92 -0.37 -16.26
N CYS A 209 6.79 0.32 -17.39
CA CYS A 209 7.01 -0.25 -18.70
C CYS A 209 8.48 -0.05 -19.11
N ILE A 210 9.19 -1.13 -19.41
CA ILE A 210 10.62 -1.17 -19.75
C ILE A 210 10.80 -1.69 -21.18
N MET A 211 11.78 -1.13 -21.90
CA MET A 211 12.14 -1.55 -23.26
C MET A 211 13.40 -2.42 -23.23
N PHE A 212 13.27 -3.71 -23.51
CA PHE A 212 14.45 -4.61 -23.61
C PHE A 212 15.14 -4.53 -24.97
N ASN A 213 14.37 -4.33 -26.05
CA ASN A 213 14.89 -4.24 -27.41
C ASN A 213 14.51 -2.89 -28.02
N ASP A 214 15.51 -2.12 -28.40
CA ASP A 214 15.31 -0.82 -29.04
C ASP A 214 14.95 -1.01 -30.52
N THR A 215 13.66 -0.96 -30.80
CA THR A 215 13.10 -1.01 -32.16
C THR A 215 12.15 0.16 -32.36
N PRO A 216 11.98 0.67 -33.60
CA PRO A 216 11.03 1.75 -33.87
C PRO A 216 9.60 1.44 -33.38
N GLN A 217 9.19 0.17 -33.43
CA GLN A 217 7.88 -0.30 -32.97
C GLN A 217 7.77 -0.25 -31.44
N ALA A 218 8.79 -0.74 -30.72
CA ALA A 218 8.81 -0.72 -29.26
C ALA A 218 8.88 0.72 -28.73
N GLU A 219 9.67 1.59 -29.36
CA GLU A 219 9.76 3.00 -28.98
C GLU A 219 8.43 3.72 -29.22
N ALA A 220 7.76 3.48 -30.36
CA ALA A 220 6.45 4.03 -30.65
C ALA A 220 5.39 3.57 -29.63
N PHE A 221 5.42 2.29 -29.24
CA PHE A 221 4.52 1.73 -28.24
C PHE A 221 4.72 2.37 -26.87
N ILE A 222 5.95 2.48 -26.37
CA ILE A 222 6.24 3.10 -25.06
C ILE A 222 5.87 4.58 -25.07
N LYS A 223 6.13 5.32 -26.16
CA LYS A 223 5.69 6.71 -26.32
C LYS A 223 4.16 6.84 -26.24
N TYR A 224 3.42 5.89 -26.81
CA TYR A 224 1.96 5.85 -26.72
C TYR A 224 1.49 5.54 -25.29
N PHE A 225 2.04 4.50 -24.64
CA PHE A 225 1.72 4.11 -23.27
C PHE A 225 2.03 5.19 -22.22
N ALA A 226 3.11 5.94 -22.43
CA ALA A 226 3.47 7.09 -21.60
C ALA A 226 2.49 8.27 -21.73
N GLY A 227 1.72 8.33 -22.83
CA GLY A 227 0.85 9.45 -23.16
C GLY A 227 -0.50 9.42 -22.44
N ALA A 228 -1.08 10.59 -22.23
CA ALA A 228 -2.37 10.75 -21.54
C ALA A 228 -3.49 9.92 -22.18
N LYS A 229 -3.54 9.81 -23.53
CA LYS A 229 -4.57 9.02 -24.22
C LYS A 229 -4.61 7.56 -23.78
N ALA A 230 -3.45 6.92 -23.65
CA ALA A 230 -3.38 5.55 -23.15
C ALA A 230 -3.82 5.51 -21.69
N GLN A 231 -3.21 6.34 -20.83
CA GLN A 231 -3.52 6.31 -19.39
C GLN A 231 -4.97 6.72 -19.05
N THR A 232 -5.64 7.55 -19.85
CA THR A 232 -7.07 7.85 -19.73
C THR A 232 -7.92 6.58 -19.82
N PHE A 233 -7.57 5.62 -20.70
CA PHE A 233 -8.31 4.35 -20.76
C PHE A 233 -8.09 3.51 -19.49
N TRP A 234 -6.95 3.67 -18.80
CA TRP A 234 -6.58 2.87 -17.63
C TRP A 234 -7.35 3.37 -16.42
N VAL A 235 -7.36 4.69 -16.22
CA VAL A 235 -8.06 5.32 -15.09
C VAL A 235 -9.58 5.17 -15.18
N LYS A 236 -10.15 5.08 -16.40
CA LYS A 236 -11.58 4.79 -16.62
C LYS A 236 -12.02 3.45 -16.04
N GLY A 237 -11.10 2.50 -15.89
CA GLY A 237 -11.36 1.20 -15.26
C GLY A 237 -11.38 1.24 -13.73
N GLY A 238 -11.09 2.38 -13.08
CA GLY A 238 -11.24 2.57 -11.63
C GLY A 238 -10.26 1.79 -10.73
N SER A 239 -9.27 1.09 -11.30
CA SER A 239 -8.36 0.20 -10.55
C SER A 239 -6.90 0.67 -10.50
N GLY A 240 -6.64 1.91 -10.92
CA GLY A 240 -5.30 2.50 -10.93
C GLY A 240 -5.32 4.00 -11.19
N LEU A 241 -4.24 4.66 -10.75
CA LEU A 241 -4.00 6.08 -10.93
C LEU A 241 -3.00 6.32 -12.06
N SER A 242 -3.05 7.50 -12.66
CA SER A 242 -2.10 7.92 -13.69
C SER A 242 -0.96 8.74 -13.11
N ALA A 243 0.28 8.41 -13.50
CA ALA A 243 1.46 9.25 -13.24
C ALA A 243 1.55 10.45 -14.21
N ASN A 244 0.78 10.43 -15.29
CA ASN A 244 0.72 11.50 -16.28
C ASN A 244 -0.28 12.58 -15.82
N ARG A 245 0.24 13.76 -15.45
CA ARG A 245 -0.56 14.88 -14.94
C ARG A 245 -1.53 15.49 -15.96
N SER A 246 -1.40 15.12 -17.24
CA SER A 246 -2.30 15.56 -18.31
C SER A 246 -3.56 14.69 -18.41
N VAL A 247 -3.66 13.60 -17.63
CA VAL A 247 -4.91 12.85 -17.48
C VAL A 247 -5.86 13.66 -16.60
N SER A 248 -7.08 13.89 -17.08
CA SER A 248 -8.05 14.72 -16.36
C SER A 248 -8.62 13.98 -15.17
N LEU A 249 -8.86 14.69 -14.05
CA LEU A 249 -9.64 14.14 -12.94
C LEU A 249 -11.05 13.72 -13.40
N SER A 250 -11.61 14.34 -14.44
CA SER A 250 -12.91 13.95 -15.00
C SER A 250 -12.89 12.62 -15.74
N ASP A 251 -11.72 12.05 -16.05
CA ASP A 251 -11.60 10.75 -16.71
C ASP A 251 -11.82 9.57 -15.75
N TYR A 252 -11.70 9.81 -14.44
CA TYR A 252 -11.94 8.79 -13.42
C TYR A 252 -13.45 8.54 -13.23
N PRO A 253 -13.88 7.26 -13.12
CA PRO A 253 -15.29 6.89 -13.20
C PRO A 253 -16.13 7.36 -12.01
N ASP A 254 -15.52 7.56 -10.84
CA ASP A 254 -16.21 7.86 -9.59
C ASP A 254 -15.42 8.83 -8.70
N GLU A 255 -16.08 9.38 -7.68
CA GLU A 255 -15.44 10.33 -6.75
C GLU A 255 -14.33 9.69 -5.92
N LEU A 256 -14.45 8.41 -5.59
CA LEU A 256 -13.46 7.68 -4.80
C LEU A 256 -12.11 7.65 -5.54
N SER A 257 -12.14 7.28 -6.82
CA SER A 257 -10.99 7.27 -7.72
C SER A 257 -10.42 8.68 -7.95
N ARG A 258 -11.29 9.70 -8.09
CA ARG A 258 -10.85 11.10 -8.18
C ARG A 258 -10.14 11.55 -6.91
N ASN A 259 -10.61 11.14 -5.74
CA ASN A 259 -9.99 11.47 -4.47
C ASN A 259 -8.63 10.78 -4.30
N ALA A 260 -8.50 9.52 -4.71
CA ALA A 260 -7.22 8.84 -4.79
C ALA A 260 -6.20 9.61 -5.67
N ALA A 261 -6.62 10.06 -6.86
CA ALA A 261 -5.79 10.85 -7.75
C ALA A 261 -5.37 12.21 -7.15
N LYS A 262 -6.27 12.86 -6.40
CA LYS A 262 -5.96 14.11 -5.67
C LYS A 262 -4.94 13.89 -4.56
N ILE A 263 -5.01 12.77 -3.83
CA ILE A 263 -4.00 12.43 -2.80
C ILE A 263 -2.63 12.33 -3.46
N LEU A 264 -2.52 11.62 -4.58
CA LEU A 264 -1.25 11.44 -5.27
C LEU A 264 -0.69 12.78 -5.81
N THR A 265 -1.54 13.62 -6.38
CA THR A 265 -1.13 14.90 -6.99
C THR A 265 -0.93 16.03 -5.98
N GLY A 266 -1.52 15.94 -4.79
CA GLY A 266 -1.43 16.93 -3.72
C GLY A 266 -0.42 16.59 -2.61
N ALA A 267 0.22 15.42 -2.66
CA ALA A 267 1.20 15.01 -1.66
C ALA A 267 2.48 15.86 -1.70
N GLU A 268 2.93 16.33 -0.54
CA GLU A 268 4.17 17.11 -0.38
C GLU A 268 5.41 16.21 -0.24
N ILE A 269 5.21 15.01 0.32
CA ILE A 269 6.24 13.98 0.49
C ILE A 269 5.68 12.69 -0.11
N VAL A 270 6.27 12.25 -1.23
CA VAL A 270 5.97 10.96 -1.86
C VAL A 270 7.22 10.11 -1.83
N VAL A 271 7.13 8.94 -1.19
CA VAL A 271 8.15 7.89 -1.27
C VAL A 271 7.58 6.74 -2.09
N PHE A 272 8.45 6.06 -2.84
CA PHE A 272 8.09 4.80 -3.47
C PHE A 272 8.18 3.68 -2.44
N ASP A 273 7.34 2.65 -2.57
CA ASP A 273 7.37 1.44 -1.76
C ASP A 273 8.80 0.95 -1.49
N ALA A 274 9.15 0.81 -0.21
CA ALA A 274 10.51 0.47 0.21
C ALA A 274 10.85 -0.96 -0.20
N SER A 275 9.94 -1.92 -0.04
CA SER A 275 10.22 -3.30 -0.43
C SER A 275 10.52 -3.42 -1.92
N ASP A 276 9.84 -2.68 -2.78
CA ASP A 276 10.06 -2.64 -4.23
C ASP A 276 11.39 -1.96 -4.59
N MET A 277 11.88 -1.07 -3.72
CA MET A 277 13.19 -0.42 -3.86
C MET A 277 14.35 -1.27 -3.32
N MET A 278 14.08 -2.35 -2.58
CA MET A 278 15.11 -3.25 -2.07
C MET A 278 15.61 -4.22 -3.16
N PRO A 279 16.87 -4.69 -3.09
CA PRO A 279 17.35 -5.78 -3.92
C PRO A 279 16.45 -7.02 -3.76
N SER A 280 16.26 -7.77 -4.85
CA SER A 280 15.28 -8.86 -4.92
C SER A 280 15.40 -9.89 -3.78
N ALA A 281 16.62 -10.25 -3.37
CA ALA A 281 16.83 -11.17 -2.27
C ALA A 281 16.41 -10.59 -0.90
N MET A 282 16.60 -9.29 -0.68
CA MET A 282 16.15 -8.61 0.54
C MET A 282 14.62 -8.45 0.55
N ASN A 283 14.04 -8.10 -0.59
CA ASN A 283 12.59 -8.01 -0.80
C ASN A 283 11.89 -9.34 -0.50
N GLN A 284 12.35 -10.45 -1.09
CA GLN A 284 11.81 -11.79 -0.82
C GLN A 284 11.98 -12.23 0.64
N ALA A 285 13.12 -11.90 1.25
CA ALA A 285 13.34 -12.17 2.67
C ALA A 285 12.38 -11.38 3.55
N PHE A 286 12.07 -10.13 3.20
CA PHE A 286 11.10 -9.31 3.93
C PHE A 286 9.69 -9.89 3.81
N TRP A 287 9.23 -10.26 2.62
CA TRP A 287 7.93 -10.95 2.45
C TRP A 287 7.84 -12.22 3.30
N SER A 288 8.89 -13.03 3.30
CA SER A 288 8.96 -14.24 4.13
C SER A 288 8.90 -13.93 5.63
N ALA A 289 9.60 -12.88 6.07
CA ALA A 289 9.61 -12.44 7.46
C ALA A 289 8.24 -11.95 7.95
N VAL A 290 7.46 -11.31 7.08
CA VAL A 290 6.08 -10.93 7.38
C VAL A 290 5.25 -12.16 7.69
N MET A 291 5.34 -13.19 6.85
CA MET A 291 4.65 -14.47 7.06
C MET A 291 5.11 -15.14 8.36
N ASP A 292 6.42 -15.20 8.61
CA ASP A 292 7.01 -15.77 9.83
C ASP A 292 6.52 -15.03 11.10
N TYR A 293 6.41 -13.70 11.06
CA TYR A 293 5.92 -12.91 12.19
C TYR A 293 4.44 -13.18 12.47
N VAL A 294 3.61 -13.18 11.42
CA VAL A 294 2.19 -13.53 11.54
C VAL A 294 2.00 -15.00 11.90
N GLN A 295 3.00 -15.88 11.72
CA GLN A 295 2.99 -17.26 12.22
C GLN A 295 3.51 -17.40 13.67
N ASN A 296 4.45 -16.55 14.11
CA ASN A 296 4.87 -16.46 15.51
C ASN A 296 5.43 -15.06 15.88
N PRO A 297 4.65 -14.17 16.55
CA PRO A 297 5.06 -12.77 16.72
C PRO A 297 6.10 -12.65 17.84
N GLN A 298 6.19 -13.66 18.72
CA GLN A 298 7.20 -13.74 19.77
C GLN A 298 8.61 -13.92 19.22
N LYS A 299 8.75 -14.24 17.92
CA LYS A 299 10.04 -14.38 17.24
C LYS A 299 10.56 -13.08 16.62
N LEU A 300 9.91 -11.93 16.86
CA LEU A 300 10.26 -10.67 16.21
C LEU A 300 11.76 -10.37 16.21
N ASP A 301 12.43 -10.46 17.37
CA ASP A 301 13.86 -10.17 17.46
C ASP A 301 14.70 -11.07 16.55
N SER A 302 14.45 -12.38 16.59
CA SER A 302 15.16 -13.35 15.72
C SER A 302 14.85 -13.14 14.22
N ILE A 303 13.63 -12.68 13.89
CA ILE A 303 13.24 -12.36 12.51
C ILE A 303 14.02 -11.14 12.02
N LEU A 304 14.09 -10.07 12.83
CA LEU A 304 14.83 -8.86 12.50
C LEU A 304 16.34 -9.10 12.42
N GLU A 305 16.90 -9.94 13.29
CA GLU A 305 18.31 -10.35 13.21
C GLU A 305 18.63 -11.11 11.91
N LYS A 306 17.73 -12.00 11.48
CA LYS A 306 17.87 -12.72 10.20
C LYS A 306 17.84 -11.75 9.02
N LEU A 307 16.90 -10.80 9.02
CA LEU A 307 16.84 -9.76 7.98
C LEU A 307 18.09 -8.87 7.99
N ASP A 308 18.61 -8.50 9.16
CA ASP A 308 19.82 -7.68 9.27
C ASP A 308 21.07 -8.41 8.77
N LYS A 309 21.16 -9.72 9.00
CA LYS A 309 22.22 -10.55 8.42
C LYS A 309 22.14 -10.55 6.90
N ILE A 310 20.95 -10.79 6.34
CA ILE A 310 20.72 -10.76 4.89
C ILE A 310 21.08 -9.38 4.31
N ARG A 311 20.71 -8.29 4.99
CA ARG A 311 21.09 -6.92 4.59
C ARG A 311 22.60 -6.77 4.50
N LYS A 312 23.37 -7.24 5.49
CA LYS A 312 24.85 -7.16 5.48
C LYS A 312 25.50 -7.96 4.36
N ASP A 313 24.84 -9.01 3.89
CA ASP A 313 25.35 -9.85 2.79
C ASP A 313 25.02 -9.25 1.40
N ILE A 314 23.99 -8.41 1.29
CA ILE A 314 23.45 -7.89 0.02
C ILE A 314 23.95 -6.49 -0.33
N TYR A 315 24.09 -5.60 0.66
CA TYR A 315 24.45 -4.19 0.47
C TYR A 315 25.91 -3.91 0.82
#